data_AF-A0A655AVS9-F1
#
_entry.id   AF-A0A655AVS9-F1
#
_cell.length_a   1.000
_cell.length_b   1.000
_cell.length_c   1.000
_cell.angle_alpha   90.00
_cell.angle_beta   90.00
_cell.angle_gamma   90.00
#
_symmetry.space_group_name_H-M   'P 1'
#
loop_
_entity.id
_entity.type
_entity.pdbx_description
1 polymer ?
#
loop_
_entity_poly.entity_id
_entity_poly.type
_entity_poly.pdbx_seq_one_letter_code
_entity_poly.pdbx_strand_id
1 'polypeptide(L)' 'MGYQYNAKLRSAEILYTEEGKARQIRRAERPEDYFATLYGFDFEE' A
#
# COMPACT_ATOMS: atom_id res chain seq x y z
N MET A 1 1.61 -11.51 5.08
CA MET A 1 0.57 -10.49 5.39
C MET A 1 1.26 -9.27 5.97
N GLY A 2 1.45 -8.22 5.16
CA GLY A 2 1.94 -6.94 5.67
C GLY A 2 0.78 -6.21 6.33
N TYR A 3 0.79 -6.09 7.65
CA TYR A 3 -0.10 -5.19 8.37
C TYR A 3 0.56 -3.84 8.52
N GLN A 4 -0.20 -2.75 8.41
CA GLN A 4 0.31 -1.39 8.57
C GLN A 4 0.39 -1.03 10.06
N TYR A 5 1.20 -1.79 10.80
CA TYR A 5 1.46 -1.55 12.22
C TYR A 5 2.37 -0.34 12.40
N ASN A 6 2.12 0.50 13.41
CA ASN A 6 2.82 1.77 13.64
C ASN A 6 2.81 2.71 12.41
N ALA A 7 1.70 2.72 11.67
CA ALA A 7 1.55 3.52 10.44
C ALA A 7 2.63 3.26 9.36
N LYS A 8 3.28 2.09 9.38
CA LYS A 8 4.22 1.70 8.32
C LYS A 8 3.45 1.33 7.05
N LEU A 9 3.68 2.10 6.00
CA LEU A 9 3.12 1.84 4.66
C LEU A 9 3.70 0.56 4.07
N ARG A 10 2.88 -0.19 3.34
CA ARG A 10 3.34 -1.41 2.68
C ARG A 10 4.31 -1.07 1.55
N SER A 11 5.41 -1.82 1.48
CA SER A 11 6.40 -1.72 0.41
C SER A 11 5.82 -2.09 -0.95
N ALA A 12 6.49 -1.66 -2.01
CA ALA A 12 6.28 -2.22 -3.34
C ALA A 12 6.64 -3.71 -3.35
N GLU A 13 5.98 -4.49 -4.20
CA GLU A 13 6.30 -5.89 -4.44
C GLU A 13 6.72 -6.08 -5.89
N ILE A 14 7.85 -6.78 -6.06
CA ILE A 14 8.48 -7.05 -7.35
C ILE A 14 8.50 -8.56 -7.55
N LEU A 15 8.10 -8.99 -8.74
CA LEU A 15 8.24 -10.35 -9.22
C LEU A 15 9.46 -10.44 -10.13
N TYR A 16 10.37 -11.37 -9.83
CA TYR A 16 11.41 -11.76 -10.77
C TYR A 16 10.86 -12.84 -11.70
N THR A 17 10.94 -12.62 -13.01
CA THR A 17 10.33 -13.50 -14.03
C THR A 17 11.34 -14.50 -14.58
N GLU A 18 10.83 -15.54 -15.27
CA GLU A 18 11.67 -16.55 -15.93
C GLU A 18 12.54 -15.97 -17.04
N GLU A 19 12.12 -14.85 -17.66
CA GLU A 19 12.95 -14.10 -18.62
C GLU A 19 14.07 -13.27 -17.95
N GLY A 20 14.26 -13.42 -16.64
CA GLY A 20 15.29 -12.73 -15.86
C GLY A 20 15.01 -11.25 -15.63
N LYS A 21 13.74 -10.83 -15.70
CA LYS A 21 13.34 -9.42 -15.56
C LYS A 21 12.61 -9.19 -14.24
N ALA A 22 12.83 -8.01 -13.67
CA ALA A 22 12.06 -7.51 -12.54
C ALA A 22 10.77 -6.85 -13.05
N ARG A 23 9.61 -7.28 -12.53
CA ARG A 23 8.30 -6.70 -12.83
C ARG A 23 7.59 -6.28 -11.55
N GLN A 24 7.16 -5.04 -11.48
CA GLN A 24 6.36 -4.58 -10.35
C GLN A 24 4.96 -5.18 -10.40
N ILE A 25 4.53 -5.79 -9.29
CA ILE A 25 3.20 -6.41 -9.16
C ILE A 25 2.32 -5.69 -8.14
N ARG A 26 2.93 -4.94 -7.21
CA ARG A 26 2.24 -4.00 -6.33
C ARG A 26 3.06 -2.73 -6.15
N ARG A 27 2.42 -1.58 -6.23
CA ARG A 27 3.06 -0.29 -5.86
C ARG A 27 3.26 -0.17 -4.35
N ALA A 28 4.22 0.66 -3.97
CA ALA A 28 4.30 1.13 -2.58
C ALA A 28 3.03 1.94 -2.27
N GLU A 29 2.54 1.79 -1.05
CA GLU A 29 1.44 2.61 -0.55
C GLU A 29 1.92 4.04 -0.29
N ARG A 30 0.98 4.97 -0.41
CA ARG A 30 1.14 6.37 -0.01
C ARG A 30 0.36 6.64 1.28
N PRO A 31 0.65 7.72 2.02
CA PRO A 31 -0.10 8.06 3.22
C PRO A 31 -1.62 8.15 3.00
N GLU A 32 -2.07 8.58 1.83
CA GLU A 32 -3.50 8.71 1.53
C GLU A 32 -4.19 7.34 1.46
N ASP A 33 -3.49 6.28 1.05
CA ASP A 33 -4.03 4.91 1.03
C ASP A 33 -4.28 4.40 2.45
N TYR A 34 -3.44 4.80 3.41
CA TYR A 34 -3.57 4.44 4.82
C TYR A 34 -4.84 5.03 5.45
N PHE A 35 -5.20 6.26 5.05
CA PHE A 35 -6.38 6.96 5.54
C PHE A 35 -7.61 6.81 4.63
N ALA A 36 -7.54 5.99 3.58
CA ALA A 36 -8.58 5.91 2.56
C ALA A 36 -9.98 5.58 3.12
N THR A 37 -10.04 4.84 4.23
CA THR A 37 -11.29 4.44 4.87
C THR A 37 -11.89 5.51 5.78
N LEU A 38 -11.20 6.61 6.06
CA LEU A 38 -11.72 7.71 6.88
C LEU A 38 -12.47 8.76 6.05
N TYR A 39 -12.25 8.79 4.73
CA TYR A 39 -12.96 9.71 3.84
C TYR A 39 -14.44 9.32 3.70
N GLY A 40 -15.34 10.31 3.77
CA GLY A 40 -16.78 10.12 3.60
C GLY A 40 -17.57 9.94 4.90
N PHE A 41 -16.90 10.00 6.05
CA PHE A 41 -17.56 10.18 7.34
C PHE A 41 -17.62 11.68 7.65
N ASP A 42 -18.82 12.21 7.89
CA ASP A 42 -18.99 13.53 8.50
C ASP A 42 -18.77 13.38 10.00
N PHE A 43 -17.58 13.75 10.44
CA PHE A 43 -17.28 13.94 11.84
C PHE A 43 -17.64 15.38 12.22
N GLU A 44 -18.92 15.75 12.09
CA GLU A 44 -19.44 16.93 12.78
C GLU A 44 -19.85 16.54 14.21
N GLU A 45 -19.62 17.45 15.16
CA GLU A 45 -19.83 17.24 16.61
C GLU A 45 -21.29 17.40 17.01
#